data_AF-A0AAU7YPH6-F1
#
_entry.id   AF-A0AAU7YPH6-F1
#
_cell.length_a   1.000
_cell.length_b   1.000
_cell.length_c   1.000
_cell.angle_alpha   90.00
_cell.angle_beta   90.00
_cell.angle_gamma   90.00
#
_symmetry.space_group_name_H-M   'P 1'
#
loop_
_entity.id
_entity.type
_entity.pdbx_description
1 polymer ?
#
loop_
_entity_poly.entity_id
_entity_poly.type
_entity_poly.pdbx_seq_one_letter_code
_entity_poly.pdbx_strand_id
1 'polypeptide(L)'
;MGEIHSEVTWEKEEEEEKEEAQAQVEIWKYIFGFVELSVVKCAIELGIAEAIEKHKKPMSLLELSSTLKCDSTYLNRIMRFLTHRKIFKTMNTNHDDYPSYVQTPLSRRLIRNGEHSMAAILLLESSPVMVAPWLSLSDRVLVNGNPSFEKVHGEDLWRYAASNLDHSNLINDAMACDAKVVVPAIVEGCSEVFDGVGSLVDVGGGNGTTMNILAKAFPRIRGINFDLPHVIDMAPKYDGVEHVAGDMFTSVPKADAAIIKWVLHDWGDEECIQILKNCREAFPKENGKVIIVEAVIEEGEEGKHKYKDVGLMLDMVMMAHTNIGKERTLKEWEYVIKMAGFKAFIVKSINAVQSWVLHDWGDEECIQILKNCREAIPKENGKVIIVEAVIEEGEEGKHKYKDVGLMLDMVMMAYTNIGKERTLKEWKYVIKMAGFKAFIVKSINAVQSVIVASC
;
A
#
# COMPACT_ATOMS: atom_id res chain seq x y z
N MET A 1 44.42 27.60 37.85
CA MET A 1 44.26 26.89 36.58
C MET A 1 44.31 25.41 36.88
N GLY A 2 43.30 24.67 36.44
CA GLY A 2 43.14 23.24 36.65
C GLY A 2 41.74 22.86 36.20
N GLU A 3 41.50 22.96 34.90
CA GLU A 3 40.24 22.57 34.26
C GLU A 3 40.04 21.05 34.36
N ILE A 4 38.80 20.68 34.66
CA ILE A 4 38.32 19.30 34.67
C ILE A 4 37.90 18.96 33.24
N HIS A 5 38.62 18.05 32.60
CA HIS A 5 38.20 17.39 31.36
C HIS A 5 38.43 15.88 31.53
N SER A 6 37.39 15.07 31.79
CA SER A 6 37.43 13.61 31.56
C SER A 6 36.12 12.83 31.85
N GLU A 7 34.93 13.35 31.49
CA GLU A 7 33.68 12.54 31.58
C GLU A 7 33.06 12.17 30.21
N VAL A 8 33.56 12.68 29.08
CA VAL A 8 32.88 12.56 27.77
C VAL A 8 33.43 11.42 26.86
N THR A 9 34.49 10.72 27.27
CA THR A 9 35.14 9.70 26.41
C THR A 9 34.54 8.30 26.56
N TRP A 10 34.14 7.89 27.77
CA TRP A 10 33.64 6.55 28.03
C TRP A 10 32.23 6.30 27.47
N GLU A 11 31.33 7.30 27.53
CA GLU A 11 29.98 7.17 26.97
C GLU A 11 29.97 7.04 25.45
N LYS A 12 30.90 7.73 24.76
CA LYS A 12 31.08 7.61 23.31
C LYS A 12 31.64 6.26 22.89
N GLU A 13 32.63 5.74 23.61
CA GLU A 13 33.18 4.40 23.35
C GLU A 13 32.11 3.31 23.57
N GLU A 14 31.26 3.43 24.60
CA GLU A 14 30.14 2.51 24.82
C GLU A 14 29.01 2.65 23.77
N GLU A 15 28.79 3.84 23.22
CA GLU A 15 27.81 4.09 22.15
C GLU A 15 28.31 3.51 20.81
N GLU A 16 29.56 3.75 20.45
CA GLU A 16 30.22 3.17 19.26
C GLU A 16 30.25 1.63 19.33
N GLU A 17 30.56 1.04 20.49
CA GLU A 17 30.51 -0.42 20.66
C GLU A 17 29.10 -0.99 20.48
N LYS A 18 28.05 -0.28 20.92
CA LYS A 18 26.64 -0.68 20.71
C LYS A 18 26.23 -0.57 19.25
N GLU A 19 26.64 0.50 18.56
CA GLU A 19 26.39 0.67 17.13
C GLU A 19 27.05 -0.44 16.31
N GLU A 20 28.32 -0.76 16.59
CA GLU A 20 29.05 -1.83 15.92
C GLU A 20 28.41 -3.21 16.19
N ALA A 21 28.01 -3.49 17.44
CA ALA A 21 27.29 -4.72 17.77
C ALA A 21 25.94 -4.82 17.03
N GLN A 22 25.21 -3.72 16.91
CA GLN A 22 23.96 -3.68 16.15
C GLN A 22 24.23 -3.91 14.65
N ALA A 23 25.24 -3.25 14.07
CA ALA A 23 25.62 -3.42 12.67
C ALA A 23 26.00 -4.88 12.34
N GLN A 24 26.71 -5.56 13.24
CA GLN A 24 27.06 -6.98 13.10
C GLN A 24 25.84 -7.90 13.01
N VAL A 25 24.73 -7.54 13.65
CA VAL A 25 23.47 -8.29 13.57
C VAL A 25 22.67 -7.88 12.32
N GLU A 26 22.63 -6.58 12.01
CA GLU A 26 21.83 -6.04 10.92
C GLU A 26 22.34 -6.43 9.53
N ILE A 27 23.65 -6.56 9.35
CA ILE A 27 24.24 -6.94 8.06
C ILE A 27 23.69 -8.29 7.55
N TRP A 28 23.34 -9.20 8.46
CA TRP A 28 22.75 -10.50 8.10
C TRP A 28 21.37 -10.39 7.45
N LYS A 29 20.62 -9.31 7.72
CA LYS A 29 19.33 -9.04 7.03
C LYS A 29 19.57 -8.85 5.54
N TYR A 30 20.67 -8.21 5.14
CA TYR A 30 21.02 -8.00 3.73
C TYR A 30 21.64 -9.24 3.10
N ILE A 31 22.54 -9.93 3.82
CA ILE A 31 23.17 -11.18 3.33
C ILE A 31 22.13 -12.26 3.03
N PHE A 32 21.11 -12.40 3.89
CA PHE A 32 20.08 -13.42 3.76
C PHE A 32 18.70 -12.87 3.39
N GLY A 33 18.61 -11.65 2.86
CA GLY A 33 17.31 -11.00 2.56
C GLY A 33 16.43 -11.81 1.61
N PHE A 34 17.05 -12.53 0.66
CA PHE A 34 16.35 -13.41 -0.29
C PHE A 34 15.60 -14.58 0.37
N VAL A 35 15.96 -14.97 1.60
CA VAL A 35 15.35 -16.10 2.31
C VAL A 35 13.88 -15.81 2.62
N GLU A 36 13.54 -14.59 3.01
CA GLU A 36 12.15 -14.22 3.31
C GLU A 36 11.27 -14.36 2.07
N LEU A 37 11.69 -13.74 0.95
CA LEU A 37 10.98 -13.84 -0.32
C LEU A 37 10.77 -15.31 -0.74
N SER A 38 11.83 -16.11 -0.67
CA SER A 38 11.81 -17.51 -1.11
C SER A 38 10.91 -18.40 -0.25
N VAL A 39 10.96 -18.23 1.08
CA VAL A 39 10.16 -19.05 2.00
C VAL A 39 8.68 -18.66 1.96
N VAL A 40 8.37 -17.37 1.78
CA VAL A 40 6.98 -16.93 1.60
C VAL A 40 6.42 -17.38 0.26
N LYS A 41 7.22 -17.30 -0.82
CA LYS A 41 6.86 -17.88 -2.12
C LYS A 41 6.53 -19.37 -1.99
N CYS A 42 7.39 -20.13 -1.31
CA CYS A 42 7.15 -21.55 -1.05
C CYS A 42 5.85 -21.78 -0.28
N ALA A 43 5.54 -20.95 0.72
CA ALA A 43 4.29 -21.06 1.48
C ALA A 43 3.05 -20.83 0.60
N ILE A 44 3.13 -19.88 -0.34
CA ILE A 44 2.08 -19.63 -1.34
C ILE A 44 1.99 -20.82 -2.30
N GLU A 45 3.12 -21.28 -2.86
CA GLU A 45 3.19 -22.39 -3.83
C GLU A 45 2.61 -23.70 -3.27
N LEU A 46 2.91 -24.00 -2.01
CA LEU A 46 2.38 -25.16 -1.30
C LEU A 46 0.92 -24.98 -0.86
N GLY A 47 0.38 -23.76 -0.84
CA GLY A 47 -0.99 -23.49 -0.37
C GLY A 47 -1.16 -23.67 1.14
N ILE A 48 -0.13 -23.32 1.93
CA ILE A 48 -0.13 -23.47 3.39
C ILE A 48 -1.28 -22.68 4.02
N ALA A 49 -1.46 -21.43 3.58
CA ALA A 49 -2.50 -20.57 4.12
C ALA A 49 -3.90 -21.13 3.81
N GLU A 50 -4.13 -21.56 2.58
CA GLU A 50 -5.39 -22.16 2.14
C GLU A 50 -5.72 -23.43 2.93
N ALA A 51 -4.74 -24.30 3.18
CA ALA A 51 -4.94 -25.52 3.96
C ALA A 51 -5.42 -25.21 5.38
N ILE A 52 -4.74 -24.31 6.08
CA ILE A 52 -5.11 -23.92 7.46
C ILE A 52 -6.46 -23.19 7.47
N GLU A 53 -6.71 -22.29 6.50
CA GLU A 53 -7.98 -21.55 6.40
C GLU A 53 -9.16 -22.49 6.11
N LYS A 54 -8.98 -23.51 5.27
CA LYS A 54 -10.00 -24.53 4.98
C LYS A 54 -10.25 -25.46 6.16
N HIS A 55 -9.23 -25.75 6.97
CA HIS A 55 -9.36 -26.61 8.14
C HIS A 55 -10.19 -25.98 9.27
N LYS A 56 -10.28 -24.63 9.33
CA LYS A 56 -11.08 -23.84 10.29
C LYS A 56 -10.74 -24.03 11.78
N LYS A 57 -9.68 -24.78 12.09
CA LYS A 57 -9.16 -25.06 13.44
C LYS A 57 -7.62 -25.01 13.42
N PRO A 58 -6.94 -24.93 14.57
CA PRO A 58 -5.49 -25.13 14.63
C PRO A 58 -5.12 -26.46 13.98
N MET A 59 -4.08 -26.44 13.13
CA MET A 59 -3.66 -27.61 12.35
C MET A 59 -2.27 -28.06 12.80
N SER A 60 -2.15 -29.31 13.23
CA SER A 60 -0.85 -29.88 13.63
C SER A 60 0.09 -30.01 12.42
N LEU A 61 1.40 -30.18 12.68
CA LEU A 61 2.38 -30.41 11.62
C LEU A 61 2.04 -31.65 10.78
N LEU A 62 1.60 -32.74 11.42
CA LEU A 62 1.26 -34.00 10.74
C LEU A 62 0.02 -33.85 9.85
N GLU A 63 -1.01 -33.16 10.32
CA GLU A 63 -2.20 -32.88 9.51
C GLU A 63 -1.86 -31.99 8.31
N LEU A 64 -1.06 -30.94 8.55
CA LEU A 64 -0.64 -30.02 7.51
C LEU A 64 0.22 -30.73 6.46
N SER A 65 1.24 -31.50 6.88
CA SER A 65 2.10 -32.24 5.96
C SER A 65 1.32 -33.27 5.14
N SER A 66 0.37 -33.96 5.77
CA SER A 66 -0.50 -34.95 5.09
C SER A 66 -1.43 -34.27 4.08
N THR A 67 -2.00 -33.13 4.44
CA THR A 67 -2.90 -32.34 3.57
C THR A 67 -2.16 -31.79 2.36
N LEU A 68 -0.95 -31.27 2.57
CA LEU A 68 -0.12 -30.66 1.53
C LEU A 68 0.74 -31.68 0.77
N LYS A 69 0.72 -32.96 1.18
CA LYS A 69 1.58 -34.03 0.64
C LYS A 69 3.07 -33.65 0.67
N CYS A 70 3.49 -33.02 1.75
CA CYS A 70 4.87 -32.57 1.98
C CYS A 70 5.58 -33.45 3.00
N ASP A 71 6.90 -33.49 2.93
CA ASP A 71 7.73 -34.07 4.00
C ASP A 71 7.63 -33.22 5.26
N SER A 72 7.31 -33.86 6.39
CA SER A 72 7.07 -33.18 7.66
C SER A 72 8.34 -32.53 8.24
N THR A 73 9.53 -33.07 7.97
CA THR A 73 10.81 -32.52 8.46
C THR A 73 11.13 -31.21 7.77
N TYR A 74 10.99 -31.15 6.44
CA TYR A 74 11.22 -29.91 5.68
C TYR A 74 10.12 -28.88 5.95
N LEU A 75 8.86 -29.31 5.99
CA LEU A 75 7.75 -28.41 6.32
C LEU A 75 7.89 -27.80 7.72
N ASN A 76 8.35 -28.56 8.71
CA ASN A 76 8.61 -28.03 10.06
C ASN A 76 9.62 -26.88 10.04
N ARG A 77 10.68 -26.98 9.23
CA ARG A 77 11.70 -25.90 9.12
C ARG A 77 11.11 -24.64 8.49
N ILE A 78 10.28 -24.79 7.46
CA ILE A 78 9.54 -23.69 6.81
C ILE A 78 8.59 -23.04 7.83
N MET A 79 7.76 -23.83 8.50
CA MET A 79 6.78 -23.31 9.46
C MET A 79 7.47 -22.67 10.67
N ARG A 80 8.60 -23.19 11.14
CA ARG A 80 9.41 -22.56 12.19
C ARG A 80 9.89 -21.17 11.77
N PHE A 81 10.34 -21.02 10.53
CA PHE A 81 10.74 -19.70 10.00
C PHE A 81 9.54 -18.76 9.89
N LEU A 82 8.44 -19.21 9.27
CA LEU A 82 7.25 -18.38 9.05
C LEU A 82 6.57 -17.96 10.36
N THR A 83 6.58 -18.83 11.37
CA THR A 83 6.04 -18.52 12.71
C THR A 83 6.94 -17.55 13.47
N HIS A 84 8.27 -17.70 13.38
CA HIS A 84 9.22 -16.73 13.94
C HIS A 84 9.03 -15.33 13.33
N ARG A 85 8.78 -15.24 12.01
CA ARG A 85 8.42 -14.00 11.30
C ARG A 85 6.99 -13.52 11.55
N LYS A 86 6.24 -14.18 12.44
CA LYS A 86 4.84 -13.88 12.80
C LYS A 86 3.87 -13.92 11.61
N ILE A 87 4.26 -14.57 10.50
CA ILE A 87 3.37 -14.79 9.35
C ILE A 87 2.30 -15.79 9.76
N PHE A 88 2.67 -16.90 10.39
CA PHE A 88 1.75 -17.80 11.08
C PHE A 88 1.96 -17.71 12.59
N LYS A 89 1.01 -18.23 13.36
CA LYS A 89 1.14 -18.33 14.83
C LYS A 89 1.01 -19.79 15.26
N THR A 90 1.73 -20.15 16.32
CA THR A 90 1.58 -21.42 17.01
C THR A 90 0.58 -21.32 18.16
N MET A 91 -0.14 -22.40 18.42
CA MET A 91 -1.04 -22.56 19.55
C MET A 91 -0.77 -23.92 20.20
N ASN A 92 -0.57 -23.92 21.51
CA ASN A 92 -0.45 -25.16 22.27
C ASN A 92 -1.84 -25.79 22.39
N THR A 93 -1.97 -27.02 21.93
CA THR A 93 -3.16 -27.84 22.08
C THR A 93 -2.90 -28.86 23.17
N ASN A 94 -3.86 -29.07 24.09
CA ASN A 94 -3.71 -29.95 25.26
C ASN A 94 -3.47 -31.45 24.94
N HIS A 95 -3.33 -31.81 23.66
CA HIS A 95 -3.35 -33.19 23.16
C HIS A 95 -2.08 -33.62 22.41
N ASP A 96 -1.15 -32.71 22.09
CA ASP A 96 0.09 -33.05 21.36
C ASP A 96 1.32 -32.37 21.99
N ASP A 97 2.47 -33.05 21.96
CA ASP A 97 3.78 -32.49 22.35
C ASP A 97 4.29 -31.39 21.38
N TYR A 98 3.58 -31.18 20.26
CA TYR A 98 3.95 -30.23 19.22
C TYR A 98 2.89 -29.13 19.02
N PRO A 99 3.29 -27.87 18.79
CA PRO A 99 2.36 -26.78 18.59
C PRO A 99 1.57 -26.94 17.28
N SER A 100 0.29 -26.59 17.31
CA SER A 100 -0.56 -26.47 16.12
C SER A 100 -0.44 -25.07 15.50
N TYR A 101 -0.62 -24.96 14.19
CA TYR A 101 -0.53 -23.71 13.45
C TYR A 101 -1.90 -23.05 13.23
N VAL A 102 -1.95 -21.73 13.35
CA VAL A 102 -3.14 -20.90 13.09
C VAL A 102 -2.80 -19.70 12.20
N GLN A 103 -3.82 -19.20 11.50
CA GLN A 103 -3.76 -18.02 10.66
C GLN A 103 -3.55 -16.73 11.47
N THR A 104 -2.70 -15.83 10.96
CA THR A 104 -2.64 -14.41 11.36
C THR A 104 -3.31 -13.54 10.28
N PRO A 105 -3.49 -12.22 10.49
CA PRO A 105 -3.86 -11.32 9.41
C PRO A 105 -2.86 -11.32 8.25
N LEU A 106 -1.56 -11.47 8.52
CA LEU A 106 -0.51 -11.46 7.51
C LEU A 106 -0.54 -12.73 6.65
N SER A 107 -0.65 -13.93 7.23
CA SER A 107 -0.74 -15.17 6.44
C SER A 107 -2.00 -15.24 5.57
N ARG A 108 -3.09 -14.56 5.94
CA ARG A 108 -4.30 -14.46 5.09
C ARG A 108 -4.06 -13.66 3.81
N ARG A 109 -3.07 -12.75 3.79
CA ARG A 109 -2.63 -12.06 2.57
C ARG A 109 -1.97 -13.02 1.56
N LEU A 110 -1.57 -14.22 1.99
CA LEU A 110 -0.92 -15.22 1.14
C LEU A 110 -1.91 -16.16 0.44
N ILE A 111 -3.21 -16.06 0.73
CA ILE A 111 -4.24 -16.91 0.10
C ILE A 111 -4.50 -16.41 -1.32
N ARG A 112 -4.16 -17.22 -2.34
CA ARG A 112 -4.13 -16.77 -3.76
C ARG A 112 -5.41 -16.07 -4.23
N ASN A 113 -6.57 -16.62 -3.86
CA ASN A 113 -7.88 -16.10 -4.26
C ASN A 113 -8.62 -15.37 -3.12
N GLY A 114 -7.90 -14.89 -2.10
CA GLY A 114 -8.47 -14.08 -1.03
C GLY A 114 -8.83 -12.68 -1.51
N GLU A 115 -9.88 -12.09 -0.95
CA GLU A 115 -10.33 -10.71 -1.21
C GLU A 115 -9.22 -9.66 -0.97
N HIS A 116 -8.30 -10.00 -0.07
CA HIS A 116 -7.21 -9.15 0.41
C HIS A 116 -5.83 -9.73 0.09
N SER A 117 -5.77 -10.65 -0.88
CA SER A 117 -4.55 -11.35 -1.28
C SER A 117 -3.48 -10.37 -1.78
N MET A 118 -2.22 -10.71 -1.53
CA MET A 118 -1.03 -10.14 -2.16
C MET A 118 -0.18 -11.24 -2.81
N ALA A 119 -0.72 -12.47 -2.89
CA ALA A 119 0.04 -13.63 -3.31
C ALA A 119 0.49 -13.56 -4.78
N ALA A 120 -0.34 -13.02 -5.68
CA ALA A 120 0.01 -12.92 -7.10
C ALA A 120 1.16 -11.93 -7.34
N ILE A 121 1.16 -10.79 -6.64
CA ILE A 121 2.27 -9.83 -6.69
C ILE A 121 3.55 -10.48 -6.19
N LEU A 122 3.49 -11.20 -5.06
CA LEU A 122 4.67 -11.90 -4.54
C LEU A 122 5.18 -12.97 -5.52
N LEU A 123 4.28 -13.70 -6.19
CA LEU A 123 4.65 -14.69 -7.22
C LEU A 123 5.30 -14.04 -8.45
N LEU A 124 4.82 -12.86 -8.88
CA LEU A 124 5.45 -12.08 -9.95
C LEU A 124 6.86 -11.64 -9.55
N GLU A 125 6.99 -10.93 -8.42
CA GLU A 125 8.26 -10.37 -7.93
C GLU A 125 9.30 -11.45 -7.61
N SER A 126 8.85 -12.63 -7.20
CA SER A 126 9.72 -13.78 -6.93
C SER A 126 9.92 -14.71 -8.14
N SER A 127 9.40 -14.34 -9.32
CA SER A 127 9.61 -15.12 -10.54
C SER A 127 11.07 -15.00 -11.02
N PRO A 128 11.64 -16.02 -11.68
CA PRO A 128 12.99 -15.93 -12.22
C PRO A 128 13.20 -14.74 -13.16
N VAL A 129 12.17 -14.39 -13.93
CA VAL A 129 12.18 -13.25 -14.86
C VAL A 129 12.36 -11.93 -14.12
N MET A 130 11.64 -11.72 -13.02
CA MET A 130 11.67 -10.47 -12.25
C MET A 130 12.83 -10.38 -11.27
N VAL A 131 13.37 -11.52 -10.80
CA VAL A 131 14.53 -11.56 -9.90
C VAL A 131 15.85 -11.32 -10.66
N ALA A 132 15.99 -11.82 -11.89
CA ALA A 132 17.25 -11.76 -12.62
C ALA A 132 17.81 -10.33 -12.89
N PRO A 133 16.98 -9.31 -13.23
CA PRO A 133 17.45 -7.94 -13.44
C PRO A 133 18.18 -7.33 -12.25
N TRP A 134 17.76 -7.67 -11.01
CA TRP A 134 18.40 -7.18 -9.79
C TRP A 134 19.88 -7.54 -9.69
N LEU A 135 20.30 -8.66 -10.29
CA LEU A 135 21.69 -9.09 -10.33
C LEU A 135 22.58 -8.20 -11.21
N SER A 136 21.97 -7.34 -12.04
CA SER A 136 22.65 -6.39 -12.92
C SER A 136 22.40 -4.92 -12.52
N LEU A 137 21.94 -4.65 -11.28
CA LEU A 137 21.62 -3.29 -10.85
C LEU A 137 22.87 -2.39 -10.75
N SER A 138 24.03 -2.96 -10.40
CA SER A 138 25.30 -2.21 -10.37
C SER A 138 25.70 -1.67 -11.74
N ASP A 139 25.35 -2.37 -12.82
CA ASP A 139 25.66 -1.90 -14.18
C ASP A 139 24.71 -0.78 -14.61
N ARG A 140 23.46 -0.82 -14.16
CA ARG A 140 22.45 0.20 -14.47
C ARG A 140 22.85 1.60 -14.01
N VAL A 141 23.55 1.71 -12.88
CA VAL A 141 23.97 3.00 -12.32
C VAL A 141 25.26 3.57 -12.93
N LEU A 142 25.92 2.82 -13.83
CA LEU A 142 27.07 3.33 -14.57
C LEU A 142 26.60 4.38 -15.60
N VAL A 143 27.43 5.38 -15.89
CA VAL A 143 27.12 6.46 -16.85
C VAL A 143 26.70 5.92 -18.24
N ASN A 144 27.26 4.79 -18.64
CA ASN A 144 26.91 4.08 -19.89
C ASN A 144 26.25 2.72 -19.60
N GLY A 145 25.53 2.63 -18.47
CA GLY A 145 24.81 1.44 -18.05
C GLY A 145 23.59 1.18 -18.94
N ASN A 146 23.27 -0.10 -19.14
CA ASN A 146 22.03 -0.50 -19.81
C ASN A 146 20.91 -0.69 -18.77
N PRO A 147 19.63 -0.55 -19.16
CA PRO A 147 18.51 -1.04 -18.35
C PRO A 147 18.71 -2.48 -17.88
N SER A 148 18.48 -2.74 -16.59
CA SER A 148 18.76 -4.05 -15.99
C SER A 148 17.93 -5.17 -16.62
N PHE A 149 16.65 -4.93 -16.90
CA PHE A 149 15.77 -5.92 -17.53
C PHE A 149 16.21 -6.25 -18.96
N GLU A 150 16.41 -5.23 -19.79
CA GLU A 150 16.85 -5.38 -21.19
C GLU A 150 18.22 -6.07 -21.29
N LYS A 151 19.13 -5.78 -20.35
CA LYS A 151 20.44 -6.45 -20.30
C LYS A 151 20.32 -7.96 -20.11
N VAL A 152 19.37 -8.40 -19.27
CA VAL A 152 19.21 -9.82 -18.93
C VAL A 152 18.36 -10.56 -19.97
N HIS A 153 17.30 -9.93 -20.47
CA HIS A 153 16.30 -10.58 -21.32
C HIS A 153 16.37 -10.20 -22.81
N GLY A 154 17.15 -9.16 -23.16
CA GLY A 154 17.39 -8.71 -24.53
C GLY A 154 16.35 -7.73 -25.10
N GLU A 155 15.27 -7.46 -24.36
CA GLU A 155 14.20 -6.54 -24.72
C GLU A 155 13.60 -5.88 -23.47
N ASP A 156 12.80 -4.82 -23.63
CA ASP A 156 12.10 -4.20 -22.51
C ASP A 156 10.97 -5.09 -21.96
N LEU A 157 10.55 -4.83 -20.71
CA LEU A 157 9.54 -5.61 -19.99
C LEU A 157 8.25 -5.84 -20.79
N TRP A 158 7.76 -4.82 -21.48
CA TRP A 158 6.47 -4.87 -22.18
C TRP A 158 6.55 -5.66 -23.47
N ARG A 159 7.66 -5.54 -24.22
CA ARG A 159 7.93 -6.41 -25.38
C ARG A 159 8.15 -7.86 -24.98
N TYR A 160 8.87 -8.08 -23.88
CA TYR A 160 9.06 -9.41 -23.31
C TYR A 160 7.71 -10.04 -22.94
N ALA A 161 6.83 -9.30 -22.25
CA ALA A 161 5.50 -9.77 -21.89
C ALA A 161 4.63 -10.08 -23.12
N ALA A 162 4.69 -9.25 -24.17
CA ALA A 162 3.97 -9.49 -25.42
C ALA A 162 4.41 -10.80 -26.12
N SER A 163 5.70 -11.14 -26.00
CA SER A 163 6.27 -12.38 -26.55
C SER A 163 6.12 -13.60 -25.63
N ASN A 164 5.80 -13.40 -24.34
CA ASN A 164 5.74 -14.44 -23.32
C ASN A 164 4.42 -14.38 -22.54
N LEU A 165 3.39 -15.07 -23.05
CA LEU A 165 2.03 -15.05 -22.48
C LEU A 165 1.97 -15.48 -21.01
N ASP A 166 2.79 -16.44 -20.58
CA ASP A 166 2.83 -16.87 -19.18
C ASP A 166 3.30 -15.73 -18.25
N HIS A 167 4.27 -14.93 -18.71
CA HIS A 167 4.75 -13.77 -17.97
C HIS A 167 3.72 -12.63 -17.99
N SER A 168 3.09 -12.37 -19.14
CA SER A 168 1.99 -11.41 -19.26
C SER A 168 0.84 -11.76 -18.31
N ASN A 169 0.47 -13.04 -18.19
CA ASN A 169 -0.54 -13.50 -17.25
C ASN A 169 -0.13 -13.28 -15.79
N LEU A 170 1.15 -13.50 -15.43
CA LEU A 170 1.65 -13.20 -14.08
C LEU A 170 1.54 -11.71 -13.75
N ILE A 171 1.87 -10.82 -14.69
CA ILE A 171 1.70 -9.37 -14.53
C ILE A 171 0.23 -9.04 -14.33
N ASN A 172 -0.65 -9.53 -15.22
CA ASN A 172 -2.09 -9.28 -15.14
C ASN A 172 -2.72 -9.76 -13.82
N ASP A 173 -2.32 -10.93 -13.33
CA ASP A 173 -2.78 -11.47 -12.05
C ASP A 173 -2.28 -10.63 -10.87
N ALA A 174 -1.02 -10.16 -10.90
CA ALA A 174 -0.46 -9.27 -9.89
C ALA A 174 -1.18 -7.91 -9.85
N MET A 175 -1.40 -7.29 -11.01
CA MET A 175 -2.12 -6.01 -11.12
C MET A 175 -3.58 -6.13 -10.64
N ALA A 176 -4.24 -7.23 -11.00
CA ALA A 176 -5.59 -7.52 -10.52
C ALA A 176 -5.64 -7.79 -9.01
N CYS A 177 -4.59 -8.38 -8.44
CA CYS A 177 -4.44 -8.62 -7.02
C CYS A 177 -4.35 -7.29 -6.25
N ASP A 178 -3.54 -6.34 -6.73
CA ASP A 178 -3.44 -4.99 -6.16
C ASP A 178 -4.78 -4.24 -6.28
N ALA A 179 -5.40 -4.28 -7.46
CA ALA A 179 -6.66 -3.58 -7.72
C ALA A 179 -7.78 -3.99 -6.73
N LYS A 180 -7.84 -5.26 -6.33
CA LYS A 180 -8.80 -5.75 -5.32
C LYS A 180 -8.61 -5.15 -3.93
N VAL A 181 -7.42 -4.62 -3.63
CA VAL A 181 -7.11 -3.95 -2.36
C VAL A 181 -7.29 -2.43 -2.49
N VAL A 182 -6.72 -1.84 -3.55
CA VAL A 182 -6.64 -0.38 -3.71
C VAL A 182 -7.97 0.23 -4.17
N VAL A 183 -8.65 -0.38 -5.14
CA VAL A 183 -9.85 0.22 -5.74
C VAL A 183 -11.02 0.32 -4.75
N PRO A 184 -11.31 -0.68 -3.88
CA PRO A 184 -12.28 -0.49 -2.82
C PRO A 184 -11.94 0.68 -1.88
N ALA A 185 -10.66 0.89 -1.55
CA ALA A 185 -10.24 2.02 -0.73
C ALA A 185 -10.44 3.38 -1.43
N ILE A 186 -10.27 3.44 -2.76
CA ILE A 186 -10.61 4.63 -3.56
C ILE A 186 -12.13 4.87 -3.52
N VAL A 187 -12.94 3.83 -3.73
CA VAL A 187 -14.41 3.92 -3.69
C VAL A 187 -14.89 4.41 -2.33
N GLU A 188 -14.29 3.94 -1.24
CA GLU A 188 -14.67 4.36 0.12
C GLU A 188 -14.15 5.76 0.49
N GLY A 189 -12.90 6.07 0.14
CA GLY A 189 -12.21 7.27 0.61
C GLY A 189 -12.25 8.48 -0.33
N CYS A 190 -12.57 8.28 -1.61
CA CYS A 190 -12.47 9.29 -2.65
C CYS A 190 -13.61 9.21 -3.69
N SER A 191 -14.78 8.67 -3.34
CA SER A 191 -15.92 8.50 -4.27
C SER A 191 -16.27 9.75 -5.10
N GLU A 192 -16.12 10.93 -4.52
CA GLU A 192 -16.41 12.23 -5.13
C GLU A 192 -15.55 12.55 -6.36
N VAL A 193 -14.41 11.86 -6.56
CA VAL A 193 -13.62 12.03 -7.80
C VAL A 193 -14.39 11.56 -9.03
N PHE A 194 -15.35 10.65 -8.84
CA PHE A 194 -16.21 10.10 -9.90
C PHE A 194 -17.52 10.89 -10.09
N ASP A 195 -17.76 11.94 -9.30
CA ASP A 195 -18.97 12.76 -9.46
C ASP A 195 -19.00 13.45 -10.83
N GLY A 196 -20.16 13.36 -11.48
CA GLY A 196 -20.41 13.92 -12.81
C GLY A 196 -19.75 13.17 -13.97
N VAL A 197 -19.06 12.07 -13.72
CA VAL A 197 -18.46 11.23 -14.77
C VAL A 197 -19.54 10.33 -15.38
N GLY A 198 -19.78 10.44 -16.69
CA GLY A 198 -20.70 9.56 -17.43
C GLY A 198 -19.99 8.37 -18.10
N SER A 199 -18.73 8.54 -18.46
CA SER A 199 -17.86 7.51 -19.02
C SER A 199 -16.43 7.64 -18.51
N LEU A 200 -15.82 6.51 -18.15
CA LEU A 200 -14.48 6.42 -17.58
C LEU A 200 -13.65 5.43 -18.39
N VAL A 201 -12.45 5.84 -18.80
CA VAL A 201 -11.45 4.94 -19.40
C VAL A 201 -10.35 4.61 -18.39
N ASP A 202 -10.03 3.33 -18.25
CA ASP A 202 -8.88 2.81 -17.50
C ASP A 202 -7.74 2.61 -18.48
N VAL A 203 -6.73 3.49 -18.45
CA VAL A 203 -5.60 3.47 -19.40
C VAL A 203 -4.50 2.59 -18.82
N GLY A 204 -4.12 1.54 -19.53
CA GLY A 204 -3.28 0.48 -18.97
C GLY A 204 -4.04 -0.36 -17.94
N GLY A 205 -5.35 -0.57 -18.16
CA GLY A 205 -6.25 -1.20 -17.19
C GLY A 205 -6.06 -2.72 -17.02
N GLY A 206 -5.09 -3.32 -17.72
CA GLY A 206 -4.75 -4.72 -17.65
C GLY A 206 -5.93 -5.61 -18.03
N ASN A 207 -6.18 -6.64 -17.23
CA ASN A 207 -7.31 -7.53 -17.41
C ASN A 207 -8.68 -6.88 -17.08
N GLY A 208 -8.73 -5.60 -16.69
CA GLY A 208 -9.95 -4.85 -16.44
C GLY A 208 -10.53 -5.01 -15.04
N THR A 209 -9.79 -5.61 -14.09
CA THR A 209 -10.25 -5.79 -12.70
C THR A 209 -10.59 -4.44 -12.04
N THR A 210 -9.78 -3.41 -12.23
CA THR A 210 -10.04 -2.05 -11.71
C THR A 210 -11.36 -1.51 -12.23
N MET A 211 -11.53 -1.48 -13.56
CA MET A 211 -12.76 -1.01 -14.19
C MET A 211 -14.00 -1.82 -13.79
N ASN A 212 -13.89 -3.14 -13.63
CA ASN A 212 -14.98 -4.00 -13.14
C ASN A 212 -15.42 -3.65 -11.71
N ILE A 213 -14.47 -3.39 -10.81
CA ILE A 213 -14.80 -2.96 -9.43
C ILE A 213 -15.49 -1.59 -9.46
N LEU A 214 -14.97 -0.64 -10.25
CA LEU A 214 -15.54 0.70 -10.39
C LEU A 214 -16.93 0.67 -11.03
N ALA A 215 -17.15 -0.11 -12.09
CA ALA A 215 -18.45 -0.24 -12.76
C ALA A 215 -19.53 -0.81 -11.82
N LYS A 216 -19.16 -1.72 -10.90
CA LYS A 216 -20.06 -2.22 -9.86
C LYS A 216 -20.38 -1.17 -8.79
N ALA A 217 -19.37 -0.39 -8.38
CA ALA A 217 -19.54 0.67 -7.39
C ALA A 217 -20.34 1.87 -7.95
N PHE A 218 -20.19 2.17 -9.24
CA PHE A 218 -20.82 3.29 -9.93
C PHE A 218 -21.55 2.85 -11.21
N PRO A 219 -22.72 2.17 -11.10
CA PRO A 219 -23.41 1.57 -12.25
C PRO A 219 -23.87 2.54 -13.35
N ARG A 220 -23.79 3.85 -13.11
CA ARG A 220 -24.13 4.90 -14.09
C ARG A 220 -22.96 5.25 -15.00
N ILE A 221 -21.73 4.87 -14.64
CA ILE A 221 -20.53 5.13 -15.41
C ILE A 221 -20.39 4.04 -16.46
N ARG A 222 -20.30 4.44 -17.75
CA ARG A 222 -19.86 3.53 -18.81
C ARG A 222 -18.36 3.30 -18.69
N GLY A 223 -17.94 2.08 -18.34
CA GLY A 223 -16.54 1.72 -18.17
C GLY A 223 -15.87 1.26 -19.47
N ILE A 224 -14.66 1.75 -19.74
CA ILE A 224 -13.81 1.30 -20.84
C ILE A 224 -12.49 0.81 -20.24
N ASN A 225 -12.15 -0.47 -20.41
CA ASN A 225 -10.82 -0.98 -20.13
C ASN A 225 -9.95 -0.85 -21.39
N PHE A 226 -8.84 -0.12 -21.33
CA PHE A 226 -7.96 0.15 -22.46
C PHE A 226 -6.54 -0.34 -22.18
N ASP A 227 -6.05 -1.28 -23.00
CA ASP A 227 -4.72 -1.86 -22.86
C ASP A 227 -4.18 -2.37 -24.23
N LEU A 228 -2.96 -2.92 -24.23
CA LEU A 228 -2.35 -3.53 -25.41
C LEU A 228 -3.19 -4.72 -25.93
N PRO A 229 -3.13 -5.02 -27.24
CA PRO A 229 -3.92 -6.09 -27.85
C PRO A 229 -3.79 -7.44 -27.16
N HIS A 230 -2.55 -7.88 -26.87
CA HIS A 230 -2.31 -9.18 -26.24
C HIS A 230 -2.87 -9.30 -24.81
N VAL A 231 -3.01 -8.18 -24.11
CA VAL A 231 -3.61 -8.12 -22.75
C VAL A 231 -5.12 -8.19 -22.86
N ILE A 232 -5.71 -7.37 -23.74
CA ILE A 232 -7.16 -7.34 -23.96
C ILE A 232 -7.70 -8.67 -24.48
N ASP A 233 -6.97 -9.35 -25.36
CA ASP A 233 -7.37 -10.66 -25.89
C ASP A 233 -7.53 -11.73 -24.80
N MET A 234 -6.81 -11.58 -23.67
CA MET A 234 -6.85 -12.48 -22.52
C MET A 234 -7.77 -11.98 -21.40
N ALA A 235 -8.31 -10.76 -21.50
CA ALA A 235 -9.13 -10.18 -20.46
C ALA A 235 -10.49 -10.91 -20.32
N PRO A 236 -10.92 -11.25 -19.10
CA PRO A 236 -12.24 -11.83 -18.87
C PRO A 236 -13.33 -10.80 -19.18
N LYS A 237 -14.47 -11.26 -19.68
CA LYS A 237 -15.63 -10.38 -19.91
C LYS A 237 -16.25 -9.94 -18.60
N TYR A 238 -16.50 -8.64 -18.48
CA TYR A 238 -17.25 -8.05 -17.37
C TYR A 238 -18.49 -7.31 -17.86
N ASP A 239 -19.59 -7.46 -17.12
CA ASP A 239 -20.82 -6.74 -17.41
C ASP A 239 -20.62 -5.24 -17.17
N GLY A 240 -20.96 -4.41 -18.18
CA GLY A 240 -20.82 -2.95 -18.10
C GLY A 240 -19.41 -2.42 -18.39
N VAL A 241 -18.47 -3.27 -18.80
CA VAL A 241 -17.11 -2.89 -19.19
C VAL A 241 -16.87 -3.21 -20.67
N GLU A 242 -16.46 -2.19 -21.42
CA GLU A 242 -16.01 -2.34 -22.81
C GLU A 242 -14.49 -2.52 -22.85
N HIS A 243 -14.00 -3.59 -23.46
CA HIS A 243 -12.57 -3.81 -23.66
C HIS A 243 -12.12 -3.24 -25.00
N VAL A 244 -11.12 -2.37 -24.99
CA VAL A 244 -10.58 -1.71 -26.18
C VAL A 244 -9.07 -1.92 -26.24
N ALA A 245 -8.60 -2.55 -27.31
CA ALA A 245 -7.18 -2.72 -27.57
C ALA A 245 -6.58 -1.48 -28.23
N GLY A 246 -5.38 -1.07 -27.83
CA GLY A 246 -4.61 -0.03 -28.51
C GLY A 246 -3.32 0.33 -27.81
N ASP A 247 -2.76 1.47 -28.20
CA ASP A 247 -1.52 2.01 -27.66
C ASP A 247 -1.76 3.42 -27.12
N MET A 248 -1.54 3.60 -25.81
CA MET A 248 -1.73 4.87 -25.11
C MET A 248 -0.79 5.98 -25.58
N PHE A 249 0.36 5.65 -26.20
CA PHE A 249 1.25 6.63 -26.83
C PHE A 249 0.68 7.18 -28.14
N THR A 250 -0.19 6.42 -28.80
CA THR A 250 -0.86 6.84 -30.03
C THR A 250 -2.15 7.61 -29.75
N SER A 251 -3.06 7.03 -28.96
CA SER A 251 -4.34 7.68 -28.61
C SER A 251 -5.04 6.99 -27.45
N VAL A 252 -5.90 7.72 -26.75
CA VAL A 252 -6.76 7.18 -25.67
C VAL A 252 -8.24 7.23 -26.12
N PRO A 253 -9.06 6.20 -25.83
CA PRO A 253 -10.49 6.23 -26.14
C PRO A 253 -11.22 7.43 -25.53
N LYS A 254 -12.20 7.97 -26.28
CA LYS A 254 -13.00 9.12 -25.81
C LYS A 254 -13.86 8.74 -24.60
N ALA A 255 -13.73 9.53 -23.53
CA ALA A 255 -14.46 9.38 -22.27
C ALA A 255 -14.59 10.74 -21.58
N ASP A 256 -15.34 10.82 -20.47
CA ASP A 256 -15.43 12.03 -19.66
C ASP A 256 -14.23 12.15 -18.70
N ALA A 257 -13.65 11.02 -18.31
CA ALA A 257 -12.47 10.95 -17.45
C ALA A 257 -11.60 9.74 -17.79
N ALA A 258 -10.33 9.79 -17.38
CA ALA A 258 -9.48 8.61 -17.26
C ALA A 258 -9.10 8.31 -15.83
N ILE A 259 -8.89 7.03 -15.54
CA ILE A 259 -8.10 6.54 -14.41
C ILE A 259 -6.83 5.88 -14.95
N ILE A 260 -5.71 6.14 -14.30
CA ILE A 260 -4.39 5.60 -14.63
C ILE A 260 -3.77 5.13 -13.31
N LYS A 261 -3.64 3.81 -13.12
CA LYS A 261 -3.19 3.19 -11.87
C LYS A 261 -2.00 2.28 -12.11
N TRP A 262 -0.83 2.59 -11.53
CA TRP A 262 0.42 1.84 -11.76
C TRP A 262 0.76 1.72 -13.24
N VAL A 263 0.89 2.87 -13.89
CA VAL A 263 1.28 2.95 -15.30
C VAL A 263 2.29 4.07 -15.50
N LEU A 264 2.06 5.25 -14.93
CA LEU A 264 2.94 6.39 -15.15
C LEU A 264 4.30 6.21 -14.47
N HIS A 265 4.38 5.37 -13.43
CA HIS A 265 5.67 5.02 -12.81
C HIS A 265 6.59 4.18 -13.72
N ASP A 266 6.05 3.53 -14.77
CA ASP A 266 6.85 2.71 -15.68
C ASP A 266 7.67 3.52 -16.69
N TRP A 267 7.37 4.82 -16.79
CA TRP A 267 7.84 5.68 -17.86
C TRP A 267 8.58 6.92 -17.36
N GLY A 268 9.40 7.50 -18.23
CA GLY A 268 10.05 8.79 -18.02
C GLY A 268 9.07 9.96 -18.06
N ASP A 269 9.58 11.15 -17.80
CA ASP A 269 8.73 12.35 -17.67
C ASP A 269 8.14 12.76 -19.03
N GLU A 270 8.91 12.65 -20.11
CA GLU A 270 8.46 12.93 -21.49
C GLU A 270 7.31 12.01 -21.93
N GLU A 271 7.45 10.71 -21.65
CA GLU A 271 6.44 9.69 -21.94
C GLU A 271 5.17 9.92 -21.13
N CYS A 272 5.29 10.20 -19.82
CA CYS A 272 4.15 10.55 -18.98
C CYS A 272 3.41 11.78 -19.50
N ILE A 273 4.15 12.83 -19.89
CA ILE A 273 3.58 14.05 -20.48
C ILE A 273 2.81 13.71 -21.76
N GLN A 274 3.33 12.82 -22.61
CA GLN A 274 2.65 12.41 -23.83
C GLN A 274 1.35 11.64 -23.55
N ILE A 275 1.38 10.66 -22.64
CA ILE A 275 0.19 9.89 -22.23
C ILE A 275 -0.90 10.83 -21.68
N LEU A 276 -0.52 11.76 -20.81
CA LEU A 276 -1.45 12.73 -20.23
C LEU A 276 -2.00 13.73 -21.26
N LYS A 277 -1.22 14.12 -22.28
CA LYS A 277 -1.71 14.91 -23.42
C LYS A 277 -2.74 14.14 -24.24
N ASN A 278 -2.49 12.87 -24.53
CA ASN A 278 -3.42 12.00 -25.26
C ASN A 278 -4.74 11.84 -24.48
N CYS A 279 -4.67 11.69 -23.15
CA CYS A 279 -5.85 11.69 -22.28
C CYS A 279 -6.63 13.00 -22.43
N ARG A 280 -5.95 14.15 -22.33
CA ARG A 280 -6.61 15.47 -22.46
C ARG A 280 -7.29 15.66 -23.82
N GLU A 281 -6.72 15.13 -24.89
CA GLU A 281 -7.32 15.17 -26.23
C GLU A 281 -8.55 14.27 -26.38
N ALA A 282 -8.63 13.21 -25.57
CA ALA A 282 -9.74 12.27 -25.57
C ALA A 282 -11.01 12.80 -24.84
N PHE A 283 -10.87 13.83 -24.00
CA PHE A 283 -11.96 14.30 -23.12
C PHE A 283 -12.64 15.57 -23.60
N PRO A 284 -13.88 15.86 -23.13
CA PRO A 284 -14.49 17.17 -23.29
C PRO A 284 -13.57 18.29 -22.76
N LYS A 285 -13.49 19.40 -23.50
CA LYS A 285 -12.67 20.57 -23.11
C LYS A 285 -13.08 21.17 -21.76
N GLU A 286 -14.34 20.98 -21.39
CA GLU A 286 -14.92 21.42 -20.13
C GLU A 286 -15.14 20.18 -19.24
N ASN A 287 -14.58 20.19 -18.03
CA ASN A 287 -14.76 19.17 -16.99
C ASN A 287 -14.09 17.80 -17.19
N GLY A 288 -13.30 17.59 -18.25
CA GLY A 288 -12.45 16.40 -18.38
C GLY A 288 -11.43 16.29 -17.23
N LYS A 289 -11.27 15.10 -16.65
CA LYS A 289 -10.34 14.84 -15.53
C LYS A 289 -9.52 13.57 -15.73
N VAL A 290 -8.30 13.56 -15.20
CA VAL A 290 -7.46 12.35 -15.07
C VAL A 290 -7.30 12.05 -13.58
N ILE A 291 -7.54 10.81 -13.19
CA ILE A 291 -7.33 10.28 -11.85
C ILE A 291 -6.06 9.44 -11.91
N ILE A 292 -4.98 9.94 -11.31
CA ILE A 292 -3.69 9.24 -11.23
C ILE A 292 -3.63 8.55 -9.88
N VAL A 293 -3.30 7.25 -9.87
CA VAL A 293 -3.16 6.44 -8.66
C VAL A 293 -1.79 5.79 -8.66
N GLU A 294 -0.86 6.42 -7.97
CA GLU A 294 0.55 6.04 -7.90
C GLU A 294 1.10 6.23 -6.48
N ALA A 295 2.26 5.63 -6.18
CA ALA A 295 2.99 6.02 -4.99
C ALA A 295 3.57 7.44 -5.17
N VAL A 296 3.76 8.13 -4.04
CA VAL A 296 4.38 9.46 -4.02
C VAL A 296 5.57 9.40 -3.10
N ILE A 297 6.76 9.74 -3.62
CA ILE A 297 7.97 9.83 -2.81
C ILE A 297 7.88 11.08 -1.94
N GLU A 298 7.95 10.87 -0.64
CA GLU A 298 7.84 11.94 0.34
C GLU A 298 9.22 12.51 0.68
N GLU A 299 9.34 13.83 0.53
CA GLU A 299 10.52 14.58 0.96
C GLU A 299 10.27 15.11 2.39
N GLY A 300 10.89 14.52 3.42
CA GLY A 300 10.72 14.94 4.82
C GLY A 300 11.27 13.97 5.88
N GLU A 301 11.21 14.37 7.16
CA GLU A 301 11.69 13.60 8.32
C GLU A 301 11.15 12.16 8.37
N GLU A 302 11.95 11.25 8.92
CA GLU A 302 11.58 9.84 9.11
C GLU A 302 10.37 9.67 10.04
N GLY A 303 9.52 8.68 9.76
CA GLY A 303 8.48 8.21 10.69
C GLY A 303 7.05 8.75 10.50
N LYS A 304 6.81 9.75 9.63
CA LYS A 304 5.45 10.34 9.47
C LYS A 304 4.48 9.50 8.63
N HIS A 305 4.99 8.59 7.78
CA HIS A 305 4.16 7.77 6.90
C HIS A 305 4.62 6.31 6.86
N LYS A 306 3.73 5.39 7.22
CA LYS A 306 4.03 3.95 7.41
C LYS A 306 4.41 3.18 6.14
N TYR A 307 4.24 3.78 4.96
CA TYR A 307 4.58 3.18 3.67
C TYR A 307 5.75 3.87 2.96
N LYS A 308 6.47 4.80 3.61
CA LYS A 308 7.62 5.50 3.03
C LYS A 308 8.65 4.50 2.46
N ASP A 309 9.01 3.49 3.24
CA ASP A 309 9.96 2.45 2.82
C ASP A 309 9.42 1.64 1.63
N VAL A 310 8.10 1.42 1.56
CA VAL A 310 7.48 0.71 0.43
C VAL A 310 7.57 1.55 -0.85
N GLY A 311 7.34 2.86 -0.77
CA GLY A 311 7.54 3.77 -1.92
C GLY A 311 8.99 3.76 -2.42
N LEU A 312 9.97 3.78 -1.51
CA LEU A 312 11.39 3.69 -1.87
C LEU A 312 11.75 2.33 -2.47
N MET A 313 11.19 1.24 -1.94
CA MET A 313 11.38 -0.09 -2.54
C MET A 313 10.79 -0.13 -3.95
N LEU A 314 9.60 0.44 -4.16
CA LEU A 314 8.94 0.48 -5.47
C LEU A 314 9.74 1.30 -6.49
N ASP A 315 10.38 2.39 -6.08
CA ASP A 315 11.31 3.14 -6.94
C ASP A 315 12.48 2.26 -7.43
N MET A 316 13.03 1.43 -6.54
CA MET A 316 14.07 0.47 -6.92
C MET A 316 13.53 -0.62 -7.85
N VAL A 317 12.27 -1.07 -7.67
CA VAL A 317 11.59 -1.99 -8.61
C VAL A 317 11.52 -1.35 -9.99
N MET A 318 11.07 -0.10 -10.10
CA MET A 318 11.01 0.62 -11.36
C MET A 318 12.38 0.72 -12.02
N MET A 319 13.44 1.03 -11.25
CA MET A 319 14.82 1.09 -11.76
C MET A 319 15.33 -0.26 -12.28
N ALA A 320 14.96 -1.37 -11.62
CA ALA A 320 15.41 -2.71 -11.97
C ALA A 320 14.65 -3.29 -13.18
N HIS A 321 13.36 -3.00 -13.31
CA HIS A 321 12.48 -3.67 -14.28
C HIS A 321 12.18 -2.85 -15.52
N THR A 322 12.19 -1.52 -15.42
CA THR A 322 11.82 -0.65 -16.53
C THR A 322 13.04 0.08 -17.10
N ASN A 323 12.91 0.60 -18.32
CA ASN A 323 14.02 1.27 -18.98
C ASN A 323 14.27 2.67 -18.44
N ILE A 324 13.23 3.38 -18.02
CA ILE A 324 13.27 4.80 -17.61
C ILE A 324 12.23 5.15 -16.53
N GLY A 325 11.49 4.18 -16.01
CA GLY A 325 10.49 4.39 -14.97
C GLY A 325 11.10 4.75 -13.63
N LYS A 326 10.28 5.41 -12.81
CA LYS A 326 10.60 5.90 -11.47
C LYS A 326 9.34 6.20 -10.69
N GLU A 327 9.44 6.11 -9.37
CA GLU A 327 8.47 6.78 -8.51
C GLU A 327 8.78 8.28 -8.46
N ARG A 328 7.76 9.09 -8.20
CA ARG A 328 7.87 10.55 -8.27
C ARG A 328 7.51 11.22 -6.96
N THR A 329 8.26 12.25 -6.64
CA THR A 329 7.89 13.21 -5.59
C THR A 329 6.69 14.04 -6.03
N LEU A 330 6.06 14.73 -5.08
CA LEU A 330 4.96 15.65 -5.39
C LEU A 330 5.37 16.77 -6.36
N LYS A 331 6.61 17.27 -6.26
CA LYS A 331 7.13 18.31 -7.15
C LYS A 331 7.32 17.80 -8.57
N GLU A 332 7.78 16.56 -8.73
CA GLU A 332 7.91 15.92 -10.05
C GLU A 332 6.53 15.65 -10.67
N TRP A 333 5.55 15.20 -9.87
CA TRP A 333 4.16 15.08 -10.33
C TRP A 333 3.59 16.41 -10.80
N GLU A 334 3.78 17.49 -10.03
CA GLU A 334 3.36 18.83 -10.44
C GLU A 334 3.99 19.25 -11.77
N TYR A 335 5.28 18.98 -11.97
CA TYR A 335 5.98 19.26 -13.22
C TYR A 335 5.35 18.51 -14.40
N VAL A 336 5.21 17.19 -14.32
CA VAL A 336 4.66 16.33 -15.38
C VAL A 336 3.23 16.75 -15.73
N ILE A 337 2.38 16.96 -14.72
CA ILE A 337 0.97 17.35 -14.91
C ILE A 337 0.85 18.74 -15.56
N LYS A 338 1.68 19.69 -15.12
CA LYS A 338 1.70 21.05 -15.69
C LYS A 338 2.20 21.06 -17.13
N MET A 339 3.23 20.27 -17.44
CA MET A 339 3.79 20.16 -18.80
C MET A 339 2.84 19.43 -19.76
N ALA A 340 2.00 18.53 -19.25
CA ALA A 340 0.87 17.99 -19.99
C ALA A 340 -0.24 19.03 -20.23
N GLY A 341 -0.22 20.15 -19.51
CA GLY A 341 -1.09 21.31 -19.67
C GLY A 341 -2.43 21.18 -18.94
N PHE A 342 -2.43 20.51 -17.78
CA PHE A 342 -3.51 20.59 -16.79
C PHE A 342 -3.34 21.85 -15.94
N LYS A 343 -4.46 22.47 -15.55
CA LYS A 343 -4.45 23.77 -14.83
C LYS A 343 -4.41 23.65 -13.31
N ALA A 344 -4.84 22.51 -12.79
CA ALA A 344 -4.91 22.22 -11.37
C ALA A 344 -4.76 20.72 -11.15
N PHE A 345 -4.22 20.34 -9.99
CA PHE A 345 -4.23 18.98 -9.49
C PHE A 345 -4.59 19.02 -8.00
N ILE A 346 -5.20 17.94 -7.53
CA ILE A 346 -5.59 17.77 -6.12
C ILE A 346 -5.00 16.42 -5.71
N VAL A 347 -4.25 16.42 -4.61
CA VAL A 347 -3.74 15.18 -4.02
C VAL A 347 -4.68 14.75 -2.92
N LYS A 348 -5.08 13.47 -2.96
CA LYS A 348 -5.83 12.82 -1.90
C LYS A 348 -5.12 11.54 -1.54
N SER A 349 -4.78 11.40 -0.27
CA SER A 349 -4.29 10.12 0.25
C SER A 349 -5.48 9.17 0.37
N ILE A 350 -5.36 7.99 -0.25
CA ILE A 350 -6.37 6.94 -0.15
C ILE A 350 -6.04 6.02 1.03
N ASN A 351 -7.03 5.75 1.87
CA ASN A 351 -6.87 4.99 3.12
C ASN A 351 -6.75 3.48 2.89
N ALA A 352 -5.70 3.03 2.19
CA ALA A 352 -5.25 1.64 2.28
C ALA A 352 -4.49 1.48 3.61
N VAL A 353 -5.24 1.13 4.66
CA VAL A 353 -4.87 1.12 6.09
C VAL A 353 -3.99 2.30 6.47
N GLN A 354 -4.58 3.48 6.69
CA GLN A 354 -4.39 4.35 7.88
C GLN A 354 -5.27 5.60 7.74
N SER A 355 -5.89 6.00 8.84
CA SER A 355 -6.11 7.41 9.15
C SER A 355 -6.07 7.51 10.67
N TRP A 356 -4.92 7.96 11.15
CA TRP A 356 -4.77 8.58 12.45
C TRP A 356 -4.09 9.89 12.10
N VAL A 357 -4.79 11.00 12.25
CA VAL A 357 -4.36 12.29 11.71
C VAL A 357 -4.19 13.30 12.83
N LEU A 358 -5.02 13.22 13.87
CA LEU A 358 -5.03 14.16 14.99
C LEU A 358 -4.20 13.67 16.17
N HIS A 359 -3.86 12.38 16.23
CA HIS A 359 -2.99 11.86 17.31
C HIS A 359 -1.53 12.31 17.20
N ASP A 360 -1.08 12.71 16.00
CA ASP A 360 0.29 13.19 15.75
C ASP A 360 0.52 14.62 16.24
N TRP A 361 -0.55 15.32 16.60
CA TRP A 361 -0.54 16.74 16.92
C TRP A 361 -0.96 17.02 18.36
N GLY A 362 -0.44 18.12 18.89
CA GLY A 362 -0.88 18.69 20.16
C GLY A 362 -2.29 19.27 20.08
N ASP A 363 -2.82 19.69 21.23
CA ASP A 363 -4.20 20.20 21.31
C ASP A 363 -4.40 21.49 20.51
N GLU A 364 -3.41 22.38 20.47
CA GLU A 364 -3.49 23.65 19.75
C GLU A 364 -3.57 23.45 18.23
N GLU A 365 -2.73 22.57 17.70
CA GLU A 365 -2.68 22.18 16.30
C GLU A 365 -3.96 21.44 15.90
N CYS A 366 -4.43 20.50 16.73
CA CYS A 366 -5.71 19.81 16.50
C CYS A 366 -6.88 20.78 16.44
N ILE A 367 -6.92 21.76 17.35
CA ILE A 367 -7.95 22.80 17.34
C ILE A 367 -7.87 23.60 16.04
N GLN A 368 -6.68 23.96 15.58
CA GLN A 368 -6.51 24.73 14.34
C GLN A 368 -6.93 23.92 13.11
N ILE A 369 -6.53 22.65 13.01
CA ILE A 369 -6.96 21.73 11.95
C ILE A 369 -8.48 21.64 11.92
N LEU A 370 -9.12 21.40 13.07
CA LEU A 370 -10.56 21.28 13.17
C LEU A 370 -11.32 22.59 12.90
N LYS A 371 -10.73 23.76 13.21
CA LYS A 371 -11.29 25.06 12.80
C LYS A 371 -11.30 25.19 11.28
N ASN A 372 -10.20 24.85 10.61
CA ASN A 372 -10.12 24.88 9.16
C ASN A 372 -11.15 23.91 8.54
N CYS A 373 -11.30 22.70 9.10
CA CYS A 373 -12.34 21.76 8.67
C CYS A 373 -13.75 22.33 8.86
N ARG A 374 -14.02 23.01 9.99
CA ARG A 374 -15.32 23.64 10.26
C ARG A 374 -15.63 24.77 9.27
N GLU A 375 -14.64 25.56 8.89
CA GLU A 375 -14.81 26.64 7.92
C GLU A 375 -15.12 26.11 6.51
N ALA A 376 -14.63 24.91 6.19
CA ALA A 376 -14.80 24.26 4.89
C ALA A 376 -16.14 23.52 4.73
N ILE A 377 -16.94 23.35 5.79
CA ILE A 377 -18.21 22.59 5.76
C ILE A 377 -19.45 23.49 5.97
N PRO A 378 -20.65 23.04 5.56
CA PRO A 378 -21.88 23.82 5.73
C PRO A 378 -22.16 24.23 7.19
N LYS A 379 -22.58 25.49 7.41
CA LYS A 379 -22.77 26.07 8.75
C LYS A 379 -23.95 25.49 9.55
N GLU A 380 -24.96 24.93 8.89
CA GLU A 380 -26.19 24.47 9.54
C GLU A 380 -26.23 22.94 9.79
N ASN A 381 -25.57 22.15 8.93
CA ASN A 381 -25.62 20.69 9.00
C ASN A 381 -24.29 19.99 8.69
N GLY A 382 -23.19 20.77 8.57
CA GLY A 382 -21.86 20.22 8.36
C GLY A 382 -21.42 19.34 9.53
N LYS A 383 -20.71 18.26 9.20
CA LYS A 383 -20.12 17.35 10.17
C LYS A 383 -18.68 17.04 9.78
N VAL A 384 -17.82 16.91 10.78
CA VAL A 384 -16.49 16.31 10.62
C VAL A 384 -16.54 14.94 11.30
N ILE A 385 -16.14 13.92 10.56
CA ILE A 385 -15.99 12.56 11.07
C ILE A 385 -14.50 12.35 11.33
N ILE A 386 -14.17 12.07 12.58
CA ILE A 386 -12.81 11.82 13.05
C ILE A 386 -12.78 10.34 13.48
N VAL A 387 -11.75 9.61 13.07
CA VAL A 387 -11.57 8.20 13.42
C VAL A 387 -10.26 8.07 14.17
N GLU A 388 -10.33 8.03 15.50
CA GLU A 388 -9.17 8.13 16.40
C GLU A 388 -9.37 7.25 17.64
N ALA A 389 -8.30 6.88 18.33
CA ALA A 389 -8.46 6.27 19.65
C ALA A 389 -8.99 7.29 20.66
N VAL A 390 -9.77 6.79 21.60
CA VAL A 390 -10.30 7.57 22.71
C VAL A 390 -9.88 6.84 23.98
N ILE A 391 -9.01 7.47 24.77
CA ILE A 391 -8.57 6.90 26.04
C ILE A 391 -9.75 6.91 27.02
N GLU A 392 -10.13 5.73 27.49
CA GLU A 392 -11.17 5.58 28.52
C GLU A 392 -10.56 5.62 29.92
N GLU A 393 -10.95 6.62 30.72
CA GLU A 393 -10.60 6.72 32.14
C GLU A 393 -11.62 5.93 32.99
N GLY A 394 -11.22 4.83 33.64
CA GLY A 394 -12.09 4.03 34.53
C GLY A 394 -11.54 2.64 34.91
N GLU A 395 -12.17 1.97 35.89
CA GLU A 395 -11.76 0.64 36.41
C GLU A 395 -11.68 -0.45 35.32
N GLU A 396 -10.77 -1.40 35.54
CA GLU A 396 -10.40 -2.48 34.62
C GLU A 396 -11.59 -3.33 34.14
N GLY A 397 -11.59 -3.67 32.84
CA GLY A 397 -12.30 -4.84 32.33
C GLY A 397 -13.50 -4.65 31.40
N LYS A 398 -13.84 -3.44 30.93
CA LYS A 398 -15.01 -3.25 30.05
C LYS A 398 -14.73 -3.09 28.55
N HIS A 399 -13.52 -2.76 28.11
CA HIS A 399 -13.21 -2.56 26.69
C HIS A 399 -11.97 -3.32 26.22
N LYS A 400 -12.13 -4.10 25.15
CA LYS A 400 -11.14 -5.07 24.60
C LYS A 400 -9.80 -4.47 24.16
N TYR A 401 -9.72 -3.14 24.02
CA TYR A 401 -8.57 -2.43 23.45
C TYR A 401 -7.99 -1.34 24.36
N LYS A 402 -8.37 -1.29 25.64
CA LYS A 402 -7.93 -0.26 26.59
C LYS A 402 -6.39 -0.16 26.69
N ASP A 403 -5.72 -1.29 26.86
CA ASP A 403 -4.26 -1.36 26.98
C ASP A 403 -3.55 -0.95 25.68
N VAL A 404 -4.22 -1.16 24.54
CA VAL A 404 -3.71 -0.75 23.22
C VAL A 404 -3.80 0.77 23.07
N GLY A 405 -4.88 1.41 23.54
CA GLY A 405 -5.01 2.87 23.53
C GLY A 405 -3.95 3.55 24.41
N LEU A 406 -3.66 2.99 25.60
CA LEU A 406 -2.59 3.49 26.48
C LEU A 406 -1.19 3.27 25.89
N MET A 407 -0.96 2.13 25.24
CA MET A 407 0.29 1.88 24.52
C MET A 407 0.49 2.88 23.39
N LEU A 408 -0.57 3.18 22.62
CA LEU A 408 -0.50 4.16 21.53
C LEU A 408 -0.17 5.56 22.05
N ASP A 409 -0.70 5.96 23.20
CA ASP A 409 -0.36 7.25 23.83
C ASP A 409 1.13 7.34 24.18
N MET A 410 1.70 6.27 24.74
CA MET A 410 3.14 6.18 25.00
C MET A 410 3.97 6.20 23.72
N VAL A 411 3.46 5.60 22.63
CA VAL A 411 4.10 5.64 21.30
C VAL A 411 4.09 7.08 20.78
N MET A 412 2.98 7.81 20.88
CA MET A 412 2.93 9.21 20.42
C MET A 412 3.94 10.10 21.15
N MET A 413 4.14 9.89 22.45
CA MET A 413 5.19 10.58 23.22
C MET A 413 6.62 10.26 22.76
N ALA A 414 6.87 9.05 22.25
CA ALA A 414 8.21 8.62 21.83
C ALA A 414 8.55 9.01 20.38
N TYR A 415 7.55 9.08 19.51
CA TYR A 415 7.73 9.24 18.07
C TYR A 415 7.32 10.61 17.53
N THR A 416 6.66 11.44 18.33
CA THR A 416 6.24 12.80 17.94
C THR A 416 6.58 13.80 19.03
N ASN A 417 6.93 15.04 18.66
CA ASN A 417 7.32 16.06 19.65
C ASN A 417 6.15 16.55 20.52
N ILE A 418 4.91 16.45 20.02
CA ILE A 418 3.71 17.01 20.68
C ILE A 418 2.44 16.13 20.54
N GLY A 419 2.52 15.01 19.82
CA GLY A 419 1.38 14.13 19.60
C GLY A 419 0.98 13.36 20.85
N LYS A 420 -0.31 13.06 20.95
CA LYS A 420 -0.91 12.37 22.07
C LYS A 420 -2.23 11.74 21.67
N GLU A 421 -2.53 10.63 22.31
CA GLU A 421 -3.89 10.10 22.33
C GLU A 421 -4.71 10.89 23.35
N ARG A 422 -6.02 10.99 23.12
CA ARG A 422 -6.90 11.86 23.90
C ARG A 422 -7.98 11.08 24.60
N THR A 423 -8.21 11.42 25.86
CA THR A 423 -9.38 10.99 26.59
C THR A 423 -10.65 11.59 25.99
N LEU A 424 -11.81 11.02 26.35
CA LEU A 424 -13.10 11.60 25.96
C LEU A 424 -13.25 13.07 26.40
N LYS A 425 -12.66 13.44 27.55
CA LYS A 425 -12.68 14.82 28.07
C LYS A 425 -11.83 15.76 27.21
N GLU A 426 -10.67 15.31 26.77
CA GLU A 426 -9.77 16.09 25.93
C GLU A 426 -10.32 16.24 24.50
N TRP A 427 -10.90 15.18 23.94
CA TRP A 427 -11.64 15.27 22.69
C TRP A 427 -12.78 16.29 22.74
N LYS A 428 -13.54 16.28 23.84
CA LYS A 428 -14.59 17.29 24.08
C LYS A 428 -14.03 18.71 24.13
N TYR A 429 -12.86 18.90 24.75
CA TYR A 429 -12.20 20.19 24.81
C TYR A 429 -11.77 20.68 23.42
N VAL A 430 -11.00 19.86 22.69
CA VAL A 430 -10.49 20.16 21.35
C VAL A 430 -11.62 20.49 20.37
N ILE A 431 -12.69 19.67 20.33
CA ILE A 431 -13.83 19.88 19.43
C ILE A 431 -14.60 21.15 19.77
N LYS A 432 -14.79 21.44 21.06
CA LYS A 432 -15.48 22.66 21.51
C LYS A 432 -14.67 23.90 21.16
N MET A 433 -13.36 23.87 21.37
CA MET A 433 -12.46 24.98 21.05
C MET A 433 -12.32 25.22 19.54
N ALA A 434 -12.55 24.18 18.73
CA ALA A 434 -12.67 24.31 17.28
C ALA A 434 -14.02 24.90 16.81
N GLY A 435 -14.99 25.08 17.72
CA GLY A 435 -16.25 25.79 17.47
C GLY A 435 -17.43 24.92 17.05
N PHE A 436 -17.33 23.60 17.17
CA PHE A 436 -18.47 22.70 16.94
C PHE A 436 -19.47 22.75 18.11
N LYS A 437 -20.77 22.67 17.82
CA LYS A 437 -21.84 22.77 18.82
C LYS A 437 -22.10 21.44 19.53
N ALA A 438 -21.87 20.32 18.86
CA ALA A 438 -22.12 18.98 19.39
C ALA A 438 -21.07 17.99 18.90
N PHE A 439 -20.84 16.93 19.68
CA PHE A 439 -20.07 15.78 19.24
C PHE A 439 -20.66 14.49 19.80
N ILE A 440 -20.52 13.39 19.05
CA ILE A 440 -20.89 12.04 19.47
C ILE A 440 -19.67 11.14 19.25
N VAL A 441 -19.35 10.32 20.24
CA VAL A 441 -18.34 9.25 20.09
C VAL A 441 -19.05 7.92 20.00
N LYS A 442 -18.76 7.16 18.95
CA LYS A 442 -19.24 5.78 18.76
C LYS A 442 -18.05 4.85 18.81
N SER A 443 -18.03 4.00 19.83
CA SER A 443 -17.09 2.88 19.88
C SER A 443 -17.43 1.88 18.77
N ILE A 444 -16.41 1.39 18.07
CA ILE A 444 -16.51 0.34 17.06
C ILE A 444 -15.68 -0.87 17.51
N ASN A 445 -15.81 -2.02 16.86
CA ASN A 445 -15.06 -3.22 17.24
C ASN A 445 -13.58 -3.17 16.79
N ALA A 446 -12.91 -2.04 17.03
CA ALA A 446 -11.52 -1.75 16.71
C ALA A 446 -10.92 -0.86 17.82
N VAL A 447 -9.63 -0.53 17.71
CA VAL A 447 -8.95 0.38 18.66
C VAL A 447 -9.50 1.81 18.53
N GLN A 448 -9.93 2.18 17.33
CA GLN A 448 -10.49 3.49 17.03
C GLN A 448 -11.94 3.62 17.50
N SER A 449 -12.35 4.87 17.73
CA SER A 449 -13.74 5.29 17.84
C SER A 449 -14.07 6.28 16.72
N VAL A 450 -15.34 6.31 16.31
CA VAL A 450 -15.83 7.31 15.37
C VAL A 450 -16.37 8.49 16.15
N ILE A 451 -15.71 9.64 16.04
CA ILE A 451 -16.11 10.90 16.65
C ILE A 451 -16.74 11.79 15.59
N VAL A 452 -18.00 12.15 15.78
CA VAL A 452 -18.77 12.98 14.84
C VAL A 452 -18.96 14.36 15.46
N ALA A 453 -18.23 15.37 14.99
CA ALA A 453 -18.38 16.76 15.39
C ALA A 453 -19.37 17.48 14.46
N SER A 454 -20.33 18.23 15.00
CA SER A 454 -21.43 18.88 14.25
C SER A 454 -21.49 20.39 14.50
N CYS A 455 -21.73 21.15 13.43
CA CYS A 455 -21.76 22.63 13.40
C CYS A 455 -22.83 23.30 14.25
#